data_AF-A0A1I8F068-F1
#
_entry.id   AF-A0A1I8F068-F1
#
_cell.length_a   1.000
_cell.length_b   1.000
_cell.length_c   1.000
_cell.angle_alpha   90.00
_cell.angle_beta   90.00
_cell.angle_gamma   90.00
#
_symmetry.space_group_name_H-M   'P 1'
#
loop_
_entity.id
_entity.type
_entity.pdbx_description
1 polymer ?
#
loop_
_entity_poly.entity_id
_entity_poly.type
_entity_poly.pdbx_seq_one_letter_code
_entity_poly.pdbx_strand_id
1 'polypeptide(L)'
;MNLHQVEMDSKTFVDRPLKADPDVVLQEFEKEFGKTKVANISAQKLINFRDRFFGEPGTELKDCVIPEWKELPPKIARIKDENLKRFALFLNQRWKDLCRQMTRIENPKQNSLIEVPHPFIVPGGRFREFYYWDAYWIVKGLIVSDLLVMVKNMLKNFIHCSRNGFSQFIKFGFVPNGGRIYYLRRSQPPFLAPMMYEYYEATGDIEFIKENFNHLVKEYEFWVQNRSISVKDEKGYKHNVYQYRTISNVPRPESFRADIQVAAEVGKNNRQKFFQDIASAAESGWDFSSRWFSDRNTMKTIETTDILPVDLNSLLCWNVNILKYFANIIGTFPAASLLLQQWK
;
A
#
# COMPACT_ATOMS: atom_id res chain seq x y z
N MET A 1 -7.23 -23.98 0.35
CA MET A 1 -5.98 -23.60 -0.34
C MET A 1 -4.82 -23.38 0.63
N ASN A 2 -4.75 -22.25 1.35
CA ASN A 2 -3.59 -21.90 2.20
C ASN A 2 -3.23 -22.96 3.26
N LEU A 3 -4.21 -23.48 4.00
CA LEU A 3 -3.97 -24.50 5.04
C LEU A 3 -3.45 -25.84 4.49
N HIS A 4 -3.75 -26.14 3.22
CA HIS A 4 -3.28 -27.36 2.54
C HIS A 4 -1.98 -27.13 1.75
N GLN A 5 -1.41 -25.92 1.82
CA GLN A 5 -0.13 -25.60 1.17
C GLN A 5 -0.14 -25.87 -0.35
N VAL A 6 -1.29 -25.66 -1.00
CA VAL A 6 -1.45 -25.82 -2.47
C VAL A 6 -0.52 -24.88 -3.24
N GLU A 7 -0.22 -23.72 -2.64
CA GLU A 7 0.79 -22.79 -3.12
C GLU A 7 1.91 -22.66 -2.07
N MET A 8 3.15 -22.44 -2.52
CA MET A 8 4.28 -22.20 -1.62
C MET A 8 4.11 -20.89 -0.84
N ASP A 9 3.70 -19.82 -1.53
CA ASP A 9 3.41 -18.49 -0.96
C ASP A 9 1.89 -18.25 -0.92
N SER A 10 1.38 -17.84 0.24
CA SER A 10 -0.05 -17.53 0.44
C SER A 10 -0.54 -16.39 -0.46
N LYS A 11 0.34 -15.44 -0.82
CA LYS A 11 0.01 -14.34 -1.73
C LYS A 11 -0.36 -14.85 -3.12
N THR A 12 0.30 -15.92 -3.59
CA THR A 12 0.06 -16.50 -4.92
C THR A 12 -1.42 -16.79 -5.16
N PHE A 13 -2.11 -17.38 -4.18
CA PHE A 13 -3.52 -17.75 -4.35
C PHE A 13 -4.45 -16.53 -4.34
N VAL A 14 -4.21 -15.56 -3.45
CA VAL A 14 -5.08 -14.36 -3.34
C VAL A 14 -4.85 -13.36 -4.48
N ASP A 15 -3.77 -13.51 -5.24
CA ASP A 15 -3.48 -12.76 -6.48
C ASP A 15 -4.14 -13.39 -7.73
N ARG A 16 -4.71 -14.59 -7.63
CA ARG A 16 -5.34 -15.24 -8.78
C ARG A 16 -6.70 -14.61 -9.07
N PRO A 17 -6.96 -14.18 -10.31
CA PRO A 17 -8.29 -13.73 -10.70
C PRO A 17 -9.26 -14.91 -10.80
N LEU A 18 -10.54 -14.66 -10.54
CA LEU A 18 -11.61 -15.65 -10.73
C LEU A 18 -11.96 -15.77 -12.22
N LYS A 19 -12.24 -16.98 -12.67
CA LYS A 19 -12.71 -17.31 -14.03
C LYS A 19 -14.23 -17.21 -14.18
N ALA A 20 -14.96 -17.06 -13.07
CA ALA A 20 -16.41 -16.97 -13.00
C ALA A 20 -16.83 -15.98 -11.91
N ASP A 21 -18.12 -15.64 -11.84
CA ASP A 21 -18.64 -14.76 -10.80
C ASP A 21 -18.35 -15.31 -9.38
N PRO A 22 -17.94 -14.48 -8.39
CA PRO A 22 -17.61 -14.95 -7.06
C PRO A 22 -18.70 -15.78 -6.38
N ASP A 23 -19.97 -15.45 -6.59
CA ASP A 23 -21.09 -16.17 -5.98
C ASP A 23 -21.20 -17.59 -6.56
N VAL A 24 -20.96 -17.74 -7.87
CA VAL A 24 -20.91 -19.05 -8.55
C VAL A 24 -19.74 -19.89 -8.04
N VAL A 25 -18.56 -19.29 -7.92
CA VAL A 25 -17.36 -19.99 -7.42
C VAL A 25 -17.58 -20.44 -5.98
N LEU A 26 -18.17 -19.61 -5.14
CA LEU A 26 -18.50 -19.96 -3.76
C LEU A 26 -19.51 -21.11 -3.69
N GLN A 27 -20.58 -21.07 -4.48
CA GLN A 27 -21.58 -22.14 -4.55
C GLN A 27 -20.96 -23.48 -4.97
N GLU A 28 -20.10 -23.49 -5.99
CA GLU A 28 -19.41 -24.70 -6.43
C GLU A 28 -18.40 -25.20 -5.39
N PHE A 29 -17.74 -24.29 -4.65
CA PHE A 29 -16.87 -24.67 -3.54
C PHE A 29 -17.66 -25.36 -2.42
N GLU A 30 -18.80 -24.79 -2.00
CA GLU A 30 -19.65 -25.35 -0.96
C GLU A 30 -20.25 -26.70 -1.38
N LYS A 31 -20.61 -26.85 -2.65
CA LYS A 31 -21.08 -28.12 -3.22
C LYS A 31 -20.02 -29.22 -3.15
N GLU A 32 -18.77 -28.91 -3.47
CA GLU A 32 -17.68 -29.91 -3.51
C GLU A 32 -17.08 -30.18 -2.11
N PHE A 33 -16.97 -29.16 -1.26
CA PHE A 33 -16.21 -29.23 -0.02
C PHE A 33 -17.01 -28.93 1.25
N GLY A 34 -18.21 -28.33 1.17
CA GLY A 34 -18.95 -27.83 2.33
C GLY A 34 -19.35 -28.89 3.38
N LYS A 35 -19.43 -30.16 2.98
CA LYS A 35 -19.67 -31.29 3.89
C LYS A 35 -18.39 -31.95 4.43
N THR A 36 -17.22 -31.52 3.97
CA THR A 36 -15.92 -32.11 4.32
C THR A 36 -15.21 -31.20 5.32
N LYS A 37 -14.78 -31.77 6.46
CA LYS A 37 -13.92 -31.03 7.40
C LYS A 37 -12.66 -30.56 6.68
N VAL A 38 -12.24 -29.32 6.92
CA VAL A 38 -11.06 -28.71 6.27
C VAL A 38 -9.85 -29.64 6.29
N ALA A 39 -9.50 -30.21 7.44
CA ALA A 39 -8.35 -31.12 7.58
C ALA A 39 -8.39 -32.36 6.66
N ASN A 40 -9.58 -32.77 6.20
CA ASN A 40 -9.79 -33.97 5.39
C ASN A 40 -9.92 -33.66 3.89
N ILE A 41 -9.84 -32.39 3.48
CA ILE A 41 -9.91 -32.03 2.05
C ILE A 41 -8.61 -32.47 1.36
N SER A 42 -8.74 -33.21 0.26
CA SER A 42 -7.59 -33.60 -0.57
C SER A 42 -6.97 -32.39 -1.27
N ALA A 43 -5.64 -32.27 -1.18
CA ALA A 43 -4.88 -31.24 -1.89
C ALA A 43 -5.07 -31.32 -3.41
N GLN A 44 -5.18 -32.53 -3.98
CA GLN A 44 -5.42 -32.71 -5.41
C GLN A 44 -6.79 -32.18 -5.84
N LYS A 45 -7.84 -32.40 -5.03
CA LYS A 45 -9.16 -31.83 -5.33
C LYS A 45 -9.15 -30.30 -5.29
N LEU A 46 -8.42 -29.72 -4.34
CA LEU A 46 -8.21 -28.28 -4.27
C LEU A 46 -7.46 -27.74 -5.49
N ILE A 47 -6.41 -28.43 -5.95
CA ILE A 47 -5.69 -28.07 -7.19
C ILE A 47 -6.67 -28.09 -8.37
N ASN A 48 -7.45 -29.16 -8.53
CA ASN A 48 -8.41 -29.29 -9.62
C ASN A 48 -9.51 -28.21 -9.55
N PHE A 49 -9.94 -27.81 -8.35
CA PHE A 49 -10.89 -26.71 -8.16
C PHE A 49 -10.27 -25.36 -8.53
N ARG A 50 -9.04 -25.10 -8.07
CA ARG A 50 -8.26 -23.90 -8.42
C ARG A 50 -8.15 -23.79 -9.94
N ASP A 51 -7.72 -24.84 -10.62
CA ASP A 51 -7.46 -24.80 -12.06
C ASP A 51 -8.74 -24.56 -12.88
N ARG A 52 -9.91 -25.00 -12.37
CA ARG A 52 -11.22 -24.72 -12.98
C ARG A 52 -11.68 -23.28 -12.79
N PHE A 53 -11.53 -22.71 -11.60
CA PHE A 53 -12.18 -21.45 -11.23
C PHE A 53 -11.25 -20.25 -11.05
N PHE A 54 -9.94 -20.44 -11.07
CA PHE A 54 -8.95 -19.39 -10.85
C PHE A 54 -7.94 -19.34 -12.01
N GLY A 55 -7.63 -18.13 -12.47
CA GLY A 55 -6.60 -17.84 -13.45
C GLY A 55 -5.19 -17.87 -12.85
N GLU A 56 -4.20 -17.58 -13.69
CA GLU A 56 -2.84 -17.37 -13.22
C GLU A 56 -2.71 -15.97 -12.59
N PRO A 57 -1.94 -15.84 -11.49
CA PRO A 57 -1.76 -14.54 -10.87
C PRO A 57 -1.06 -13.59 -11.86
N GLY A 58 -1.39 -12.30 -11.81
CA GLY A 58 -0.72 -11.25 -12.58
C GLY A 58 -1.10 -11.15 -14.06
N THR A 59 -2.03 -11.98 -14.57
CA THR A 59 -2.57 -11.82 -15.93
C THR A 59 -3.36 -10.51 -16.12
N GLU A 60 -3.69 -9.84 -15.02
CA GLU A 60 -4.32 -8.52 -14.95
C GLU A 60 -3.39 -7.38 -15.39
N LEU A 61 -2.10 -7.67 -15.59
CA LEU A 61 -1.05 -6.70 -15.86
C LEU A 61 -0.27 -7.08 -17.11
N LYS A 62 0.13 -6.06 -17.85
CA LYS A 62 1.09 -6.15 -18.96
C LYS A 62 2.23 -5.18 -18.73
N ASP A 63 3.34 -5.43 -19.40
CA ASP A 63 4.44 -4.46 -19.45
C ASP A 63 3.98 -3.17 -20.14
N CYS A 64 4.51 -2.04 -19.69
CA CYS A 64 4.28 -0.76 -20.35
C CYS A 64 5.53 -0.17 -20.98
N VAL A 65 5.27 0.65 -22.00
CA VAL A 65 6.29 1.51 -22.61
C VAL A 65 6.34 2.81 -21.82
N ILE A 66 7.56 3.31 -21.56
CA ILE A 66 7.81 4.62 -20.97
C ILE A 66 8.31 5.53 -22.10
N PRO A 67 7.44 6.35 -22.74
CA PRO A 67 7.81 7.08 -23.96
C PRO A 67 8.92 8.12 -23.74
N GLU A 68 8.97 8.69 -22.54
CA GLU A 68 9.96 9.69 -22.14
C GLU A 68 11.30 9.10 -21.69
N TRP A 69 11.43 7.77 -21.67
CA TRP A 69 12.67 7.11 -21.23
C TRP A 69 13.82 7.38 -22.20
N LYS A 70 14.96 7.76 -21.64
CA LYS A 70 16.20 8.06 -22.36
C LYS A 70 17.30 7.17 -21.84
N GLU A 71 18.16 6.68 -22.73
CA GLU A 71 19.31 5.87 -22.34
C GLU A 71 20.25 6.63 -21.39
N LEU A 72 20.49 7.92 -21.68
CA LEU A 72 21.33 8.80 -20.88
C LEU A 72 20.54 10.05 -20.41
N PRO A 73 19.88 10.00 -19.24
CA PRO A 73 19.17 11.15 -18.69
C PRO A 73 20.12 12.30 -18.31
N PRO A 74 19.71 13.58 -18.45
CA PRO A 74 20.60 14.73 -18.23
C PRO A 74 21.23 14.81 -16.83
N LYS A 75 20.49 14.43 -15.78
CA LYS A 75 21.03 14.42 -14.40
C LYS A 75 22.06 13.30 -14.21
N ILE A 76 21.83 12.12 -14.79
CA ILE A 76 22.77 10.99 -14.74
C ILE A 76 24.04 11.32 -15.55
N ALA A 77 23.91 12.00 -16.69
CA ALA A 77 25.05 12.41 -17.52
C ALA A 77 26.07 13.30 -16.77
N ARG A 78 25.61 14.06 -15.77
CA ARG A 78 26.44 14.97 -14.96
C ARG A 78 27.27 14.25 -13.88
N ILE A 79 27.03 12.97 -13.63
CA ILE A 79 27.81 12.20 -12.67
C ILE A 79 29.26 12.11 -13.18
N LYS A 80 30.23 12.55 -12.37
CA LYS A 80 31.64 12.58 -12.78
C LYS A 80 32.34 11.23 -12.64
N ASP A 81 31.98 10.48 -11.59
CA ASP A 81 32.52 9.14 -11.37
C ASP A 81 31.91 8.15 -12.37
N GLU A 82 32.75 7.51 -13.17
CA GLU A 82 32.29 6.60 -14.23
C GLU A 82 31.65 5.32 -13.71
N ASN A 83 32.06 4.82 -12.54
CA ASN A 83 31.44 3.64 -11.94
C ASN A 83 30.04 3.98 -11.42
N LEU A 84 29.88 5.11 -10.73
CA LEU A 84 28.57 5.59 -10.28
C LEU A 84 27.66 5.94 -11.45
N LYS A 85 28.20 6.50 -12.55
CA LYS A 85 27.43 6.76 -13.77
C LYS A 85 26.92 5.47 -14.39
N ARG A 86 27.78 4.45 -14.55
CA ARG A 86 27.38 3.12 -15.06
C ARG A 86 26.32 2.47 -14.17
N PHE A 87 26.46 2.57 -12.85
CA PHE A 87 25.47 2.07 -11.92
C PHE A 87 24.12 2.80 -12.06
N ALA A 88 24.13 4.13 -12.17
CA ALA A 88 22.92 4.92 -12.38
C ALA A 88 22.23 4.61 -13.73
N LEU A 89 23.00 4.38 -14.80
CA LEU A 89 22.48 3.94 -16.09
C LEU A 89 21.87 2.53 -16.01
N PHE A 90 22.51 1.62 -15.28
CA PHE A 90 21.96 0.29 -15.02
C PHE A 90 20.61 0.38 -14.30
N LEU A 91 20.48 1.24 -13.29
CA LEU A 91 19.21 1.47 -12.59
C LEU A 91 18.16 2.11 -13.51
N ASN A 92 18.55 3.11 -14.32
CA ASN A 92 17.65 3.74 -15.28
C ASN A 92 17.03 2.73 -16.26
N GLN A 93 17.79 1.72 -16.70
CA GLN A 93 17.27 0.66 -17.55
C GLN A 93 16.18 -0.18 -16.87
N ARG A 94 16.26 -0.38 -15.54
CA ARG A 94 15.31 -1.21 -14.78
C ARG A 94 13.89 -0.62 -14.76
N TRP A 95 13.72 0.67 -14.99
CA TRP A 95 12.38 1.26 -15.09
C TRP A 95 11.50 0.59 -16.14
N LYS A 96 12.10 0.18 -17.27
CA LYS A 96 11.39 -0.55 -18.32
C LYS A 96 10.92 -1.93 -17.86
N ASP A 97 11.73 -2.62 -17.07
CA ASP A 97 11.42 -3.96 -16.57
C ASP A 97 10.35 -3.95 -15.47
N LEU A 98 10.21 -2.82 -14.76
CA LEU A 98 9.30 -2.62 -13.64
C LEU A 98 8.01 -1.87 -14.03
N CYS A 99 7.91 -1.39 -15.27
CA CYS A 99 6.72 -0.69 -15.77
C CYS A 99 5.57 -1.68 -15.96
N ARG A 100 4.45 -1.45 -15.29
CA ARG A 100 3.20 -2.19 -15.50
C ARG A 100 2.04 -1.27 -15.89
N GLN A 101 1.17 -1.80 -16.74
CA GLN A 101 -0.13 -1.21 -17.06
C GLN A 101 -1.20 -2.29 -16.93
N MET A 102 -2.37 -1.91 -16.43
CA MET A 102 -3.47 -2.83 -16.28
C MET A 102 -4.05 -3.21 -17.65
N THR A 103 -4.37 -4.49 -17.81
CA THR A 103 -5.30 -4.94 -18.84
C THR A 103 -6.71 -4.57 -18.44
N ARG A 104 -7.61 -4.39 -19.40
CA ARG A 104 -9.02 -4.11 -19.09
C ARG A 104 -9.60 -5.24 -18.23
N ILE A 105 -10.09 -4.89 -17.05
CA ILE A 105 -10.79 -5.82 -16.15
C ILE A 105 -12.29 -5.73 -16.48
N GLU A 106 -12.87 -6.80 -17.04
CA GLU A 106 -14.30 -6.79 -17.41
C GLU A 106 -15.22 -6.83 -16.18
N ASN A 107 -14.85 -7.61 -15.16
CA ASN A 107 -15.57 -7.72 -13.91
C ASN A 107 -14.63 -7.48 -12.71
N PRO A 108 -14.69 -6.30 -12.08
CA PRO A 108 -13.84 -5.97 -10.93
C PRO A 108 -14.00 -6.93 -9.75
N LYS A 109 -15.17 -7.58 -9.58
CA LYS A 109 -15.40 -8.53 -8.49
C LYS A 109 -14.58 -9.81 -8.62
N GLN A 110 -14.09 -10.11 -9.82
CA GLN A 110 -13.27 -11.29 -10.08
C GLN A 110 -11.81 -11.10 -9.72
N ASN A 111 -11.38 -9.87 -9.45
CA ASN A 111 -9.96 -9.55 -9.32
C ASN A 111 -9.71 -8.99 -7.93
N SER A 112 -8.60 -9.43 -7.33
CA SER A 112 -8.12 -8.76 -6.13
C SER A 112 -7.35 -7.50 -6.49
N LEU A 113 -6.83 -7.36 -7.72
CA LEU A 113 -6.16 -6.14 -8.16
C LEU A 113 -7.17 -5.00 -8.25
N ILE A 114 -6.75 -3.86 -7.73
CA ILE A 114 -7.48 -2.62 -7.76
C ILE A 114 -7.22 -1.91 -9.07
N GLU A 115 -8.26 -1.60 -9.85
CA GLU A 115 -8.11 -0.89 -11.11
C GLU A 115 -7.61 0.55 -10.92
N VAL A 116 -6.62 0.96 -11.71
CA VAL A 116 -6.12 2.35 -11.79
C VAL A 116 -5.91 2.77 -13.25
N PRO A 117 -6.14 4.05 -13.59
CA PRO A 117 -6.23 4.49 -14.98
C PRO A 117 -4.88 4.64 -15.70
N HIS A 118 -3.76 4.73 -14.98
CA HIS A 118 -2.46 5.03 -15.58
C HIS A 118 -1.43 3.92 -15.34
N PRO A 119 -0.39 3.82 -16.20
CA PRO A 119 0.77 2.99 -15.93
C PRO A 119 1.47 3.36 -14.61
N PHE A 120 2.15 2.39 -14.00
CA PHE A 120 2.88 2.58 -12.75
C PHE A 120 4.13 1.69 -12.72
N ILE A 121 5.05 2.00 -11.81
CA ILE A 121 6.24 1.20 -11.53
C ILE A 121 5.98 0.33 -10.30
N VAL A 122 6.33 -0.96 -10.39
CA VAL A 122 6.25 -1.90 -9.26
C VAL A 122 7.59 -2.06 -8.54
N PRO A 123 7.62 -2.50 -7.27
CA PRO A 123 8.87 -2.83 -6.59
C PRO A 123 9.65 -3.98 -7.25
N GLY A 124 8.94 -4.97 -7.81
CA GLY A 124 9.52 -6.11 -8.53
C GLY A 124 9.36 -7.46 -7.81
N GLY A 125 9.67 -8.54 -8.54
CA GLY A 125 9.57 -9.91 -8.02
C GLY A 125 8.13 -10.34 -7.72
N ARG A 126 7.85 -10.73 -6.46
CA ARG A 126 6.50 -11.14 -6.02
C ARG A 126 5.52 -9.97 -5.93
N PHE A 127 6.01 -8.73 -5.91
CA PHE A 127 5.23 -7.51 -5.76
C PHE A 127 4.84 -7.00 -7.15
N ARG A 128 3.60 -7.29 -7.53
CA ARG A 128 3.07 -7.03 -8.89
C ARG A 128 2.18 -5.80 -8.94
N GLU A 129 1.74 -5.33 -7.79
CA GLU A 129 0.97 -4.10 -7.64
C GLU A 129 1.88 -2.95 -7.20
N PHE A 130 1.38 -1.72 -7.29
CA PHE A 130 2.03 -0.60 -6.62
C PHE A 130 1.97 -0.80 -5.10
N TYR A 131 3.02 -0.32 -4.42
CA TYR A 131 3.09 -0.20 -2.97
C TYR A 131 3.30 1.27 -2.60
N TYR A 132 2.64 1.72 -1.54
CA TYR A 132 2.49 3.14 -1.29
C TYR A 132 3.78 3.83 -0.86
N TRP A 133 4.44 3.38 0.22
CA TRP A 133 5.65 4.07 0.69
C TRP A 133 6.88 3.80 -0.20
N ASP A 134 6.96 2.62 -0.84
CA ASP A 134 7.99 2.28 -1.84
C ASP A 134 7.97 3.28 -2.99
N ALA A 135 6.76 3.75 -3.36
CA ALA A 135 6.58 4.69 -4.45
C ALA A 135 7.26 6.04 -4.21
N TYR A 136 7.49 6.46 -2.96
CA TYR A 136 8.26 7.68 -2.69
C TYR A 136 9.67 7.57 -3.25
N TRP A 137 10.37 6.47 -2.96
CA TRP A 137 11.73 6.23 -3.42
C TRP A 137 11.79 6.04 -4.94
N ILE A 138 10.78 5.34 -5.50
CA ILE A 138 10.61 5.22 -6.95
C ILE A 138 10.44 6.62 -7.58
N VAL A 139 9.56 7.47 -7.06
CA VAL A 139 9.34 8.83 -7.55
C VAL A 139 10.64 9.63 -7.55
N LYS A 140 11.44 9.57 -6.48
CA LYS A 140 12.75 10.24 -6.47
C LYS A 140 13.67 9.71 -7.59
N GLY A 141 13.72 8.39 -7.78
CA GLY A 141 14.50 7.76 -8.84
C GLY A 141 14.04 8.16 -10.25
N LEU A 142 12.73 8.21 -10.48
CA LEU A 142 12.12 8.64 -11.73
C LEU A 142 12.43 10.12 -12.03
N ILE A 143 12.38 11.00 -11.03
CA ILE A 143 12.75 12.43 -11.16
C ILE A 143 14.23 12.60 -11.51
N VAL A 144 15.12 11.77 -10.96
CA VAL A 144 16.54 11.74 -11.35
C VAL A 144 16.71 11.23 -12.78
N SER A 145 15.84 10.32 -13.21
CA SER A 145 15.85 9.73 -14.56
C SER A 145 15.10 10.55 -15.62
N ASP A 146 14.62 11.76 -15.26
CA ASP A 146 13.87 12.66 -16.15
C ASP A 146 12.51 12.08 -16.64
N LEU A 147 11.89 11.20 -15.83
CA LEU A 147 10.64 10.49 -16.14
C LEU A 147 9.43 11.13 -15.44
N LEU A 148 9.17 12.40 -15.74
CA LEU A 148 8.19 13.23 -15.01
C LEU A 148 6.73 12.88 -15.34
N VAL A 149 6.42 12.42 -16.56
CA VAL A 149 5.06 11.95 -16.91
C VAL A 149 4.74 10.67 -16.14
N MET A 150 5.69 9.75 -15.97
CA MET A 150 5.51 8.55 -15.16
C MET A 150 5.24 8.90 -13.69
N VAL A 151 5.97 9.87 -13.13
CA VAL A 151 5.70 10.37 -11.77
C VAL A 151 4.27 10.92 -11.66
N LYS A 152 3.86 11.78 -12.60
CA LYS A 152 2.49 12.33 -12.61
C LYS A 152 1.42 11.24 -12.72
N ASN A 153 1.66 10.20 -13.52
CA ASN A 153 0.77 9.05 -13.67
C ASN A 153 0.62 8.25 -12.37
N MET A 154 1.72 7.96 -11.68
CA MET A 154 1.69 7.28 -10.38
C MET A 154 0.92 8.11 -9.33
N LEU A 155 1.17 9.42 -9.26
CA LEU A 155 0.44 10.33 -8.38
C LEU A 155 -1.06 10.33 -8.66
N LYS A 156 -1.46 10.38 -9.93
CA LYS A 156 -2.87 10.29 -10.35
C LYS A 156 -3.50 8.96 -9.94
N ASN A 157 -2.76 7.84 -9.99
CA ASN A 157 -3.26 6.56 -9.50
C ASN A 157 -3.50 6.58 -7.98
N PHE A 158 -2.57 7.10 -7.18
CA PHE A 158 -2.77 7.22 -5.73
C PHE A 158 -3.94 8.14 -5.37
N ILE A 159 -4.10 9.25 -6.10
CA ILE A 159 -5.24 10.15 -5.94
C ILE A 159 -6.56 9.47 -6.38
N HIS A 160 -6.54 8.68 -7.45
CA HIS A 160 -7.70 7.89 -7.87
C HIS A 160 -8.15 6.96 -6.74
N CYS A 161 -7.19 6.26 -6.12
CA CYS A 161 -7.39 5.37 -4.99
C CYS A 161 -7.99 6.06 -3.75
N SER A 162 -7.59 7.30 -3.46
CA SER A 162 -8.11 8.03 -2.30
C SER A 162 -9.48 8.66 -2.55
N ARG A 163 -9.82 9.00 -3.81
CA ARG A 163 -11.07 9.68 -4.23
C ARG A 163 -12.29 8.77 -4.24
N ASN A 164 -12.17 7.69 -5.00
CA ASN A 164 -13.21 6.71 -5.21
C ASN A 164 -12.72 5.51 -4.44
N GLY A 165 -13.38 5.10 -3.36
CA GLY A 165 -13.10 3.72 -2.98
C GLY A 165 -13.56 2.82 -4.13
N PHE A 166 -12.95 1.65 -4.22
CA PHE A 166 -12.98 0.74 -5.36
C PHE A 166 -14.32 0.02 -5.55
N SER A 167 -15.36 0.62 -5.01
CA SER A 167 -16.77 0.32 -5.15
C SER A 167 -17.51 1.65 -4.95
N GLN A 168 -18.56 1.88 -5.73
CA GLN A 168 -19.51 3.00 -5.53
C GLN A 168 -20.05 3.12 -4.09
N PHE A 169 -19.79 2.13 -3.23
CA PHE A 169 -20.23 2.04 -1.84
C PHE A 169 -19.13 2.30 -0.78
N ILE A 170 -17.85 2.48 -1.16
CA ILE A 170 -16.78 2.72 -0.17
C ILE A 170 -15.95 3.92 -0.62
N LYS A 171 -15.58 4.81 0.30
CA LYS A 171 -14.59 5.88 0.07
C LYS A 171 -13.53 5.72 1.16
N PHE A 172 -12.30 5.39 0.77
CA PHE A 172 -11.26 5.07 1.74
C PHE A 172 -10.64 6.35 2.34
N GLY A 173 -10.50 7.42 1.56
CA GLY A 173 -9.88 8.66 2.06
C GLY A 173 -8.39 8.50 2.41
N PHE A 174 -7.76 7.38 2.05
CA PHE A 174 -6.33 7.10 2.21
C PHE A 174 -5.79 6.30 1.02
N VAL A 175 -4.47 6.26 0.85
CA VAL A 175 -3.81 5.37 -0.12
C VAL A 175 -3.57 4.00 0.55
N PRO A 176 -4.10 2.89 0.00
CA PRO A 176 -3.91 1.56 0.60
C PRO A 176 -2.44 1.12 0.54
N ASN A 177 -2.07 0.18 1.41
CA ASN A 177 -0.72 -0.43 1.45
C ASN A 177 -0.21 -0.79 0.04
N GLY A 178 -1.07 -1.42 -0.77
CA GLY A 178 -0.83 -1.61 -2.18
C GLY A 178 -2.13 -1.76 -2.97
N GLY A 179 -2.00 -1.94 -4.29
CA GLY A 179 -3.11 -1.99 -5.24
C GLY A 179 -3.95 -3.27 -5.23
N ARG A 180 -4.29 -3.83 -4.05
CA ARG A 180 -5.11 -5.04 -3.93
C ARG A 180 -6.22 -4.90 -2.88
N ILE A 181 -7.38 -5.52 -3.08
CA ILE A 181 -8.56 -5.37 -2.22
C ILE A 181 -8.33 -5.81 -0.77
N TYR A 182 -7.43 -6.77 -0.54
CA TYR A 182 -7.08 -7.23 0.81
C TYR A 182 -6.20 -6.22 1.57
N TYR A 183 -5.74 -5.15 0.91
CA TYR A 183 -5.08 -4.01 1.54
C TYR A 183 -6.03 -2.88 1.95
N LEU A 184 -7.33 -2.95 1.61
CA LEU A 184 -8.30 -1.87 1.85
C LEU A 184 -8.64 -1.58 3.32
N ARG A 185 -8.04 -2.30 4.26
CA ARG A 185 -8.16 -2.07 5.70
C ARG A 185 -6.96 -1.37 6.31
N ARG A 186 -5.90 -1.11 5.53
CA ARG A 186 -4.66 -0.49 6.02
C ARG A 186 -3.94 0.32 4.95
N SER A 187 -3.27 1.37 5.38
CA SER A 187 -2.41 2.19 4.54
C SER A 187 -0.96 1.71 4.60
N GLN A 188 -0.03 2.62 4.39
CA GLN A 188 1.41 2.53 4.63
C GLN A 188 1.89 3.92 5.11
N PRO A 189 3.18 4.11 5.48
CA PRO A 189 3.69 5.43 5.84
C PRO A 189 3.28 6.53 4.81
N PRO A 190 2.71 7.66 5.26
CA PRO A 190 1.93 8.55 4.38
C PRO A 190 2.80 9.49 3.55
N PHE A 191 3.25 9.02 2.38
CA PHE A 191 4.16 9.75 1.50
C PHE A 191 3.49 10.49 0.32
N LEU A 192 2.16 10.56 0.20
CA LEU A 192 1.51 11.23 -0.94
C LEU A 192 1.84 12.72 -1.02
N ALA A 193 1.74 13.45 0.10
CA ALA A 193 2.12 14.85 0.15
C ALA A 193 3.63 15.05 -0.17
N PRO A 194 4.57 14.28 0.41
CA PRO A 194 5.97 14.27 0.00
C PRO A 194 6.20 13.97 -1.49
N MET A 195 5.51 12.98 -2.08
CA MET A 195 5.65 12.69 -3.50
C MET A 195 5.14 13.83 -4.38
N MET A 196 4.03 14.47 -4.01
CA MET A 196 3.52 15.67 -4.68
C MET A 196 4.49 16.84 -4.56
N TYR A 197 5.14 16.99 -3.41
CA TYR A 197 6.17 18.01 -3.17
C TYR A 197 7.38 17.79 -4.09
N GLU A 198 7.94 16.58 -4.15
CA GLU A 198 9.06 16.26 -5.04
C GLU A 198 8.70 16.49 -6.52
N TYR A 199 7.48 16.13 -6.94
CA TYR A 199 7.00 16.38 -8.29
C TYR A 199 6.86 17.89 -8.58
N TYR A 200 6.31 18.67 -7.65
CA TYR A 200 6.19 20.12 -7.80
C TYR A 200 7.56 20.78 -7.89
N GLU A 201 8.49 20.46 -7.00
CA GLU A 201 9.86 21.01 -7.02
C GLU A 201 10.58 20.70 -8.35
N ALA A 202 10.27 19.56 -8.96
CA ALA A 202 10.86 19.16 -10.24
C ALA A 202 10.20 19.83 -11.47
N THR A 203 8.96 20.33 -11.36
CA THR A 203 8.15 20.71 -12.53
C THR A 203 7.57 22.13 -12.49
N GLY A 204 7.36 22.69 -11.29
CA GLY A 204 6.60 23.92 -11.09
C GLY A 204 5.11 23.82 -11.44
N ASP A 205 4.56 22.60 -11.58
CA ASP A 205 3.18 22.33 -12.04
C ASP A 205 2.15 22.68 -10.96
N ILE A 206 1.91 23.99 -10.78
CA ILE A 206 1.04 24.54 -9.74
C ILE A 206 -0.43 24.16 -9.95
N GLU A 207 -0.88 24.05 -11.20
CA GLU A 207 -2.26 23.67 -11.51
C GLU A 207 -2.53 22.23 -11.05
N PHE A 208 -1.58 21.32 -11.23
CA PHE A 208 -1.73 19.95 -10.70
C PHE A 208 -1.82 19.92 -9.17
N ILE A 209 -1.09 20.79 -8.45
CA ILE A 209 -1.24 20.94 -7.00
C ILE A 209 -2.63 21.46 -6.65
N LYS A 210 -3.08 22.52 -7.32
CA LYS A 210 -4.38 23.15 -7.08
C LYS A 210 -5.55 22.18 -7.31
N GLU A 211 -5.52 21.41 -8.39
CA GLU A 211 -6.52 20.39 -8.73
C GLU A 211 -6.64 19.27 -7.68
N ASN A 212 -5.53 18.96 -7.00
CA ASN A 212 -5.42 17.75 -6.18
C ASN A 212 -5.19 18.02 -4.68
N PHE A 213 -5.04 19.27 -4.27
CA PHE A 213 -4.80 19.68 -2.88
C PHE A 213 -5.79 19.07 -1.89
N ASN A 214 -7.08 19.07 -2.23
CA ASN A 214 -8.13 18.51 -1.39
C ASN A 214 -7.98 17.00 -1.12
N HIS A 215 -7.31 16.25 -2.00
CA HIS A 215 -7.06 14.82 -1.77
C HIS A 215 -5.93 14.60 -0.77
N LEU A 216 -4.94 15.49 -0.75
CA LEU A 216 -3.86 15.48 0.25
C LEU A 216 -4.40 15.83 1.64
N VAL A 217 -5.29 16.82 1.70
CA VAL A 217 -6.01 17.16 2.94
C VAL A 217 -6.82 15.98 3.45
N LYS A 218 -7.60 15.31 2.58
CA LYS A 218 -8.40 14.14 2.98
C LYS A 218 -7.57 13.00 3.53
N GLU A 219 -6.41 12.73 2.94
CA GLU A 219 -5.53 11.71 3.48
C GLU A 219 -5.01 12.10 4.87
N TYR A 220 -4.59 13.34 5.05
CA TYR A 220 -4.20 13.83 6.38
C TYR A 220 -5.36 13.71 7.40
N GLU A 221 -6.58 14.09 7.01
CA GLU A 221 -7.78 13.93 7.83
C GLU A 221 -8.05 12.46 8.19
N PHE A 222 -7.79 11.51 7.29
CA PHE A 222 -7.89 10.10 7.60
C PHE A 222 -6.96 9.71 8.76
N TRP A 223 -5.70 10.14 8.75
CA TRP A 223 -4.74 9.85 9.83
C TRP A 223 -5.19 10.50 11.14
N VAL A 224 -5.65 11.75 11.09
CA VAL A 224 -6.23 12.47 12.25
C VAL A 224 -7.41 11.70 12.83
N GLN A 225 -8.38 11.30 12.01
CA GLN A 225 -9.62 10.70 12.50
C GLN A 225 -9.44 9.25 12.94
N ASN A 226 -8.58 8.49 12.26
CA ASN A 226 -8.55 7.02 12.42
C ASN A 226 -7.29 6.51 13.14
N ARG A 227 -6.23 7.30 13.23
CA ARG A 227 -4.92 6.88 13.75
C ARG A 227 -4.39 7.73 14.90
N SER A 228 -5.09 8.82 15.26
CA SER A 228 -4.74 9.60 16.45
C SER A 228 -5.19 8.91 17.74
N ILE A 229 -4.48 9.25 18.82
CA ILE A 229 -4.85 9.02 20.21
C ILE A 229 -4.46 10.23 21.06
N SER A 230 -5.16 10.44 22.16
CA SER A 230 -4.80 11.45 23.16
C SER A 230 -4.03 10.79 24.29
N VAL A 231 -2.79 11.23 24.52
CA VAL A 231 -1.93 10.78 25.63
C VAL A 231 -1.64 11.94 26.56
N LYS A 232 -1.35 11.65 27.83
CA LYS A 232 -0.89 12.67 28.79
C LYS A 232 0.61 12.50 29.03
N ASP A 233 1.34 13.60 29.06
CA ASP A 233 2.71 13.59 29.55
C ASP A 233 2.78 13.56 31.08
N GLU A 234 4.00 13.52 31.62
CA GLU A 234 4.28 13.51 33.06
C GLU A 234 3.73 14.75 33.79
N LYS A 235 3.53 15.86 33.08
CA LYS A 235 2.98 17.11 33.62
C LYS A 235 1.46 17.19 33.48
N GLY A 236 0.83 16.17 32.89
CA GLY A 236 -0.61 16.09 32.68
C GLY A 236 -1.10 16.80 31.43
N TYR A 237 -0.22 17.35 30.58
CA TYR A 237 -0.61 17.96 29.32
C TYR A 237 -1.05 16.89 28.34
N LYS A 238 -2.17 17.14 27.65
CA LYS A 238 -2.69 16.25 26.63
C LYS A 238 -1.98 16.52 25.31
N HIS A 239 -1.45 15.46 24.71
CA HIS A 239 -0.84 15.45 23.38
C HIS A 239 -1.68 14.56 22.46
N ASN A 240 -1.91 15.03 21.24
CA ASN A 240 -2.47 14.19 20.19
C ASN A 240 -1.33 13.61 19.38
N VAL A 241 -1.20 12.29 19.42
CA VAL A 241 -0.14 11.52 18.77
C VAL A 241 -0.75 10.43 17.90
N TYR A 242 0.03 9.88 16.97
CA TYR A 242 -0.46 8.96 15.97
C TYR A 242 0.20 7.59 16.11
N GLN A 243 -0.55 6.54 15.81
CA GLN A 243 -0.08 5.15 15.81
C GLN A 243 -0.58 4.41 14.59
N TYR A 244 0.20 3.43 14.11
CA TYR A 244 -0.30 2.45 13.15
C TYR A 244 -1.35 1.58 13.86
N ARG A 245 -2.57 1.57 13.32
CA ARG A 245 -3.71 0.87 13.94
C ARG A 245 -4.76 0.55 12.88
N THR A 246 -4.57 -0.56 12.20
CA THR A 246 -5.57 -1.05 11.25
C THR A 246 -6.83 -1.53 11.98
N ILE A 247 -7.96 -1.56 11.26
CA ILE A 247 -9.21 -2.17 11.71
C ILE A 247 -9.25 -3.69 11.52
N SER A 248 -8.27 -4.28 10.81
CA SER A 248 -8.23 -5.72 10.59
C SER A 248 -7.85 -6.45 11.87
N ASN A 249 -8.67 -7.40 12.33
CA ASN A 249 -8.41 -8.23 13.52
C ASN A 249 -8.50 -9.73 13.17
N VAL A 250 -8.26 -10.07 11.91
CA VAL A 250 -8.26 -11.42 11.33
C VAL A 250 -6.95 -11.66 10.56
N PRO A 251 -6.56 -12.92 10.29
CA PRO A 251 -5.35 -13.22 9.53
C PRO A 251 -5.33 -12.47 8.18
N ARG A 252 -4.15 -11.98 7.80
CA ARG A 252 -3.97 -11.29 6.52
C ARG A 252 -4.12 -12.29 5.37
N PRO A 253 -4.97 -12.05 4.36
CA PRO A 253 -5.20 -13.02 3.28
C PRO A 253 -3.91 -13.47 2.55
N GLU A 254 -3.00 -12.53 2.30
CA GLU A 254 -1.72 -12.75 1.61
C GLU A 254 -0.67 -13.47 2.46
N SER A 255 -0.89 -13.60 3.77
CA SER A 255 -0.01 -14.29 4.72
C SER A 255 -0.77 -15.26 5.62
N PHE A 256 -1.94 -15.72 5.18
CA PHE A 256 -2.93 -16.39 6.03
C PHE A 256 -2.35 -17.58 6.81
N ARG A 257 -1.56 -18.42 6.13
CA ARG A 257 -0.96 -19.61 6.76
C ARG A 257 0.02 -19.22 7.88
N ALA A 258 0.91 -18.26 7.60
CA ALA A 258 1.92 -17.80 8.56
C ALA A 258 1.27 -17.16 9.80
N ASP A 259 0.27 -16.31 9.58
CA ASP A 259 -0.46 -15.63 10.65
C ASP A 259 -1.18 -16.63 11.57
N ILE A 260 -1.83 -17.65 11.00
CA ILE A 260 -2.52 -18.70 11.77
C ILE A 260 -1.54 -19.58 12.57
N GLN A 261 -0.37 -19.88 12.00
CA GLN A 261 0.65 -20.69 12.68
C GLN A 261 1.14 -20.01 13.96
N VAL A 262 1.46 -18.72 13.90
CA VAL A 262 1.89 -17.97 15.10
C VAL A 262 0.73 -17.79 16.08
N ALA A 263 -0.49 -17.53 15.57
CA ALA A 263 -1.68 -17.39 16.43
C ALA A 263 -2.04 -18.69 17.18
N ALA A 264 -1.52 -19.85 16.78
CA ALA A 264 -1.68 -21.09 17.53
C ALA A 264 -1.00 -21.04 18.91
N GLU A 265 0.11 -20.29 19.01
CA GLU A 265 0.85 -20.05 20.26
C GLU A 265 0.27 -18.91 21.11
N VAL A 266 -0.65 -18.13 20.54
CA VAL A 266 -1.33 -17.02 21.22
C VAL A 266 -2.63 -17.53 21.84
N GLY A 267 -2.85 -17.17 23.12
CA GLY A 267 -4.09 -17.48 23.84
C GLY A 267 -5.33 -17.00 23.08
N LYS A 268 -6.39 -17.81 23.05
CA LYS A 268 -7.59 -17.57 22.20
C LYS A 268 -8.16 -16.16 22.34
N ASN A 269 -8.20 -15.62 23.56
CA ASN A 269 -8.75 -14.29 23.84
C ASN A 269 -7.88 -13.15 23.29
N ASN A 270 -6.59 -13.39 23.04
CA ASN A 270 -5.64 -12.38 22.56
C ASN A 270 -5.46 -12.42 21.04
N ARG A 271 -6.04 -13.41 20.35
CA ARG A 271 -5.81 -13.62 18.90
C ARG A 271 -6.29 -12.45 18.04
N GLN A 272 -7.42 -11.83 18.37
CA GLN A 272 -7.91 -10.67 17.61
C GLN A 272 -6.95 -9.48 17.73
N LYS A 273 -6.44 -9.20 18.93
CA LYS A 273 -5.41 -8.16 19.15
C LYS A 273 -4.13 -8.50 18.40
N PHE A 274 -3.65 -9.74 18.52
CA PHE A 274 -2.49 -10.22 17.76
C PHE A 274 -2.66 -10.01 16.24
N PHE A 275 -3.82 -10.38 15.67
CA PHE A 275 -4.08 -10.16 14.24
C PHE A 275 -4.14 -8.66 13.87
N GLN A 276 -4.59 -7.81 14.80
CA GLN A 276 -4.55 -6.37 14.62
C GLN A 276 -3.14 -5.81 14.67
N ASP A 277 -2.29 -6.30 15.56
CA ASP A 277 -0.90 -5.86 15.68
C ASP A 277 -0.05 -6.28 14.48
N ILE A 278 -0.21 -7.50 13.96
CA ILE A 278 0.50 -7.92 12.74
C ILE A 278 0.07 -7.13 11.51
N ALA A 279 -1.23 -6.83 11.39
CA ALA A 279 -1.74 -6.07 10.27
C ALA A 279 -1.39 -4.57 10.40
N SER A 280 -1.25 -4.06 11.63
CA SER A 280 -0.72 -2.72 11.91
C SER A 280 0.79 -2.64 11.66
N ALA A 281 1.55 -3.70 11.92
CA ALA A 281 2.97 -3.77 11.54
C ALA A 281 3.13 -3.72 10.03
N ALA A 282 2.25 -4.39 9.27
CA ALA A 282 2.23 -4.26 7.81
C ALA A 282 1.83 -2.83 7.36
N GLU A 283 0.97 -2.13 8.09
CA GLU A 283 0.68 -0.70 7.86
C GLU A 283 1.90 0.19 8.14
N SER A 284 2.81 -0.22 9.02
CA SER A 284 4.03 0.53 9.31
C SER A 284 5.09 0.43 8.21
N GLY A 285 5.00 -0.59 7.34
CA GLY A 285 6.07 -0.97 6.39
C GLY A 285 7.21 -1.77 7.02
N TRP A 286 7.16 -2.04 8.34
CA TRP A 286 8.17 -2.81 9.09
C TRP A 286 7.59 -4.14 9.58
N ASP A 287 7.05 -4.96 8.68
CA ASP A 287 6.57 -6.32 8.94
C ASP A 287 7.66 -7.39 8.62
N PHE A 288 8.38 -7.95 9.59
CA PHE A 288 8.32 -7.68 11.04
C PHE A 288 9.68 -7.26 11.60
N SER A 289 9.64 -6.66 12.79
CA SER A 289 10.80 -6.09 13.46
C SER A 289 10.68 -6.26 14.98
N SER A 290 11.80 -6.48 15.65
CA SER A 290 11.90 -6.49 17.13
C SER A 290 11.41 -5.18 17.76
N ARG A 291 11.36 -4.10 16.98
CA ARG A 291 10.75 -2.82 17.34
C ARG A 291 9.32 -2.98 17.87
N TRP A 292 8.56 -3.95 17.36
CA TRP A 292 7.14 -4.13 17.66
C TRP A 292 6.87 -5.21 18.70
N PHE A 293 7.89 -5.90 19.21
CA PHE A 293 7.73 -7.03 20.10
C PHE A 293 8.06 -6.61 21.53
N SER A 294 7.17 -6.89 22.49
CA SER A 294 7.40 -6.48 23.88
C SER A 294 8.66 -7.10 24.49
N ASP A 295 9.04 -8.30 24.03
CA ASP A 295 10.28 -9.00 24.39
C ASP A 295 11.45 -8.74 23.42
N ARG A 296 11.24 -7.92 22.38
CA ARG A 296 12.18 -7.61 21.29
C ARG A 296 12.69 -8.84 20.51
N ASN A 297 11.98 -9.96 20.59
CA ASN A 297 12.47 -11.24 20.05
C ASN A 297 11.38 -12.05 19.35
N THR A 298 10.22 -12.26 19.98
CA THR A 298 9.21 -13.21 19.49
C THR A 298 7.99 -12.53 18.88
N MET A 299 7.57 -13.04 17.72
CA MET A 299 6.44 -12.47 16.99
C MET A 299 5.11 -12.57 17.74
N LYS A 300 4.92 -13.57 18.61
CA LYS A 300 3.67 -13.74 19.38
C LYS A 300 3.45 -12.64 20.42
N THR A 301 4.48 -11.88 20.77
CA THR A 301 4.42 -10.73 21.68
C THR A 301 4.38 -9.41 20.93
N ILE A 302 3.99 -9.41 19.66
CA ILE A 302 3.81 -8.19 18.88
C ILE A 302 2.70 -7.31 19.48
N GLU A 303 2.98 -6.01 19.61
CA GLU A 303 2.13 -5.01 20.26
C GLU A 303 2.13 -3.68 19.49
N THR A 304 2.20 -3.74 18.16
CA THR A 304 2.31 -2.56 17.28
C THR A 304 1.33 -1.45 17.61
N THR A 305 0.07 -1.77 17.95
CA THR A 305 -0.95 -0.75 18.26
C THR A 305 -0.78 -0.07 19.61
N ASP A 306 0.15 -0.54 20.44
CA ASP A 306 0.43 -0.02 21.78
C ASP A 306 1.70 0.85 21.79
N ILE A 307 2.36 0.98 20.63
CA ILE A 307 3.58 1.76 20.42
C ILE A 307 3.22 3.07 19.72
N LEU A 308 3.88 4.16 20.14
CA LEU A 308 3.84 5.47 19.48
C LEU A 308 5.05 5.61 18.53
N PRO A 309 4.87 5.37 17.23
CA PRO A 309 5.96 5.32 16.26
C PRO A 309 6.46 6.72 15.88
N VAL A 310 7.74 7.01 16.16
CA VAL A 310 8.37 8.32 15.88
C VAL A 310 8.35 8.69 14.39
N ASP A 311 8.52 7.71 13.50
CA ASP A 311 8.47 7.87 12.05
C ASP A 311 7.10 8.36 11.57
N LEU A 312 5.99 7.72 11.99
CA LEU A 312 4.65 8.18 11.60
C LEU A 312 4.37 9.62 12.05
N ASN A 313 4.68 9.92 13.31
CA ASN A 313 4.48 11.27 13.86
C ASN A 313 5.34 12.31 13.14
N SER A 314 6.59 11.96 12.80
CA SER A 314 7.49 12.82 12.01
C SER A 314 6.96 13.05 10.59
N LEU A 315 6.47 12.00 9.93
CA LEU A 315 5.89 12.09 8.59
C LEU A 315 4.63 12.94 8.58
N LEU A 316 3.74 12.80 9.57
CA LEU A 316 2.54 13.63 9.64
C LEU A 316 2.85 15.10 9.92
N CYS A 317 3.86 15.38 10.76
CA CYS A 317 4.37 16.73 10.94
C CYS A 317 4.91 17.32 9.61
N TRP A 318 5.67 16.53 8.86
CA TRP A 318 6.17 16.96 7.54
C TRP A 318 5.03 17.18 6.54
N ASN A 319 4.04 16.29 6.49
CA ASN A 319 2.87 16.42 5.62
C ASN A 319 2.10 17.71 5.93
N VAL A 320 1.94 18.07 7.21
CA VAL A 320 1.33 19.35 7.61
C VAL A 320 2.10 20.54 7.05
N ASN A 321 3.44 20.51 7.12
CA ASN A 321 4.25 21.60 6.58
C ASN A 321 4.16 21.71 5.06
N ILE A 322 4.14 20.57 4.35
CA ILE A 322 3.90 20.54 2.89
C ILE A 322 2.51 21.09 2.55
N LEU A 323 1.47 20.70 3.30
CA LEU A 323 0.12 21.20 3.09
C LEU A 323 0.03 22.72 3.32
N LYS A 324 0.72 23.26 4.32
CA LYS A 324 0.83 24.73 4.53
C LYS A 324 1.48 25.41 3.34
N TYR A 325 2.59 24.84 2.88
CA TYR A 325 3.33 25.34 1.74
C TYR A 325 2.45 25.37 0.48
N PHE A 326 1.80 24.25 0.16
CA PHE A 326 0.87 24.16 -0.95
C PHE A 326 -0.32 25.11 -0.84
N ALA A 327 -0.95 25.22 0.32
CA ALA A 327 -2.05 26.17 0.54
C ALA A 327 -1.64 27.62 0.30
N ASN A 328 -0.40 27.98 0.67
CA ASN A 328 0.15 29.31 0.43
C ASN A 328 0.33 29.57 -1.06
N ILE A 329 1.00 28.67 -1.79
CA ILE A 329 1.29 28.90 -3.22
C ILE A 329 0.03 28.87 -4.09
N ILE A 330 -1.01 28.11 -3.72
CA ILE A 330 -2.28 28.07 -4.49
C ILE A 330 -3.31 29.11 -4.04
N GLY A 331 -3.02 29.91 -3.00
CA GLY A 331 -3.90 30.98 -2.51
C GLY A 331 -5.11 30.52 -1.67
N THR A 332 -5.05 29.36 -1.01
CA THR A 332 -6.14 28.80 -0.18
C THR A 332 -5.86 28.82 1.33
N PHE A 333 -4.87 29.62 1.75
CA PHE A 333 -4.36 29.69 3.13
C PHE A 333 -5.43 29.78 4.25
N PRO A 334 -6.53 30.55 4.12
CA PRO A 334 -7.53 30.65 5.18
C PRO A 334 -8.18 29.31 5.55
N ALA A 335 -8.45 28.44 4.56
CA ALA A 335 -9.07 27.13 4.77
C ALA A 335 -8.09 26.09 5.36
N ALA A 336 -6.82 26.16 4.99
CA ALA A 336 -5.77 25.30 5.56
C ALA A 336 -5.47 25.65 7.03
N SER A 337 -5.61 26.92 7.42
CA SER A 337 -5.31 27.37 8.79
C SER A 337 -6.17 26.67 9.86
N LEU A 338 -7.41 26.29 9.54
CA LEU A 338 -8.35 25.61 10.44
C LEU A 338 -8.02 24.13 10.64
N LEU A 339 -7.57 23.45 9.59
CA LEU A 339 -7.18 22.03 9.63
C LEU A 339 -5.89 21.78 10.43
N LEU A 340 -5.06 22.82 10.57
CA LEU A 340 -3.68 22.71 11.02
C LEU A 340 -3.43 23.24 12.45
N GLN A 341 -4.50 23.59 13.18
CA GLN A 341 -4.41 24.02 14.58
C GLN A 341 -4.03 22.87 15.54
N GLN A 342 -4.06 21.61 15.09
CA GLN A 342 -3.77 20.43 15.93
C GLN A 342 -2.28 20.24 16.30
N TRP A 343 -1.37 21.03 15.72
CA TRP A 343 0.08 20.95 15.97
C TRP A 343 0.65 22.21 16.65
N LYS A 344 -0.22 23.01 17.29
CA LYS A 344 0.17 24.04 18.25
C LYS A 344 0.01 23.48 19.66
#